data_AF-A0A828U203-F1
#
_entry.id   AF-A0A828U203-F1
#
_cell.length_a   1.000
_cell.length_b   1.000
_cell.length_c   1.000
_cell.angle_alpha   90.00
_cell.angle_beta   90.00
_cell.angle_gamma   90.00
#
_symmetry.space_group_name_H-M   'P 1'
#
loop_
_entity.id
_entity.type
_entity.pdbx_description
1 polymer ?
#
loop_
_entity_poly.entity_id
_entity_poly.type
_entity_poly.pdbx_seq_one_letter_code
_entity_poly.pdbx_strand_id
1 'polypeptide(L)'
;MAKHSWLLIAALPLSISPSWGADFYYRQQEKGTVYVAEQKGEKDEILSELPGVNFSRLWRIANLANNQETRLLSDFNPDKFDCDDRNNCQHTWLTDGRSVLWSGKVLKNPPGEPNVDAASFQAFGAFAADKRSVYFDGQRTDDR
;
A
#
# COMPACT_ATOMS: atom_id res chain seq x y z
N MET A 1 20.90 -29.20 40.19
CA MET A 1 20.35 -27.82 40.09
C MET A 1 20.75 -27.26 38.74
N ALA A 2 19.82 -27.17 37.78
CA ALA A 2 20.07 -26.56 36.47
C ALA A 2 19.09 -25.39 36.27
N LYS A 3 19.61 -24.16 36.36
CA LYS A 3 18.85 -22.93 36.11
C LYS A 3 18.70 -22.76 34.59
N HIS A 4 17.49 -22.96 34.07
CA HIS A 4 17.16 -22.63 32.69
C HIS A 4 16.82 -21.14 32.62
N SER A 5 17.74 -20.34 32.11
CA SER A 5 17.52 -18.92 31.83
C SER A 5 16.77 -18.80 30.50
N TRP A 6 15.51 -18.37 30.56
CA TRP A 6 14.74 -18.02 29.37
C TRP A 6 15.15 -16.63 28.90
N LEU A 7 15.84 -16.55 27.76
CA LEU A 7 16.06 -15.29 27.05
C LEU A 7 14.77 -14.93 26.31
N LEU A 8 14.03 -13.95 26.86
CA LEU A 8 12.97 -13.25 26.13
C LEU A 8 13.65 -12.38 25.08
N ILE A 9 13.64 -12.84 23.82
CA ILE A 9 13.99 -11.99 22.68
C ILE A 9 12.80 -11.06 22.45
N ALA A 10 12.91 -9.83 22.93
CA ALA A 10 12.00 -8.76 22.54
C ALA A 10 12.22 -8.49 21.05
N ALA A 11 11.33 -9.03 20.20
CA ALA A 11 11.23 -8.61 18.82
C ALA A 11 10.69 -7.18 18.79
N LEU A 12 11.59 -6.21 18.79
CA LEU A 12 11.24 -4.83 18.45
C LEU A 12 10.67 -4.85 17.02
N PRO A 13 9.43 -4.39 16.80
CA PRO A 13 8.98 -4.17 15.44
C PRO A 13 9.92 -3.14 14.83
N LEU A 14 10.63 -3.52 13.76
CA LEU A 14 11.36 -2.59 12.92
C LEU A 14 10.33 -1.61 12.35
N SER A 15 10.10 -0.52 13.06
CA SER A 15 9.43 0.65 12.52
C SER A 15 10.39 1.24 11.50
N ILE A 16 10.26 0.82 10.24
CA ILE A 16 10.95 1.43 9.10
C ILE A 16 10.41 2.85 9.02
N SER A 17 11.16 3.80 9.59
CA SER A 17 10.92 5.21 9.38
C SER A 17 11.08 5.49 7.89
N PRO A 18 10.12 6.15 7.21
CA PRO A 18 10.32 6.52 5.82
C PRO A 18 11.55 7.41 5.72
N SER A 19 12.55 6.96 4.97
CA SER A 19 13.75 7.74 4.67
C SER A 19 13.33 8.96 3.86
N TRP A 20 13.71 10.15 4.35
CA TRP A 20 13.43 11.41 3.68
C TRP A 20 13.98 11.38 2.25
N GLY A 21 13.10 11.53 1.25
CA GLY A 21 13.49 11.59 -0.17
C GLY A 21 13.47 10.28 -0.95
N ALA A 22 12.92 9.19 -0.40
CA ALA A 22 12.67 7.98 -1.18
C ALA A 22 11.45 8.14 -2.11
N ASP A 23 11.57 7.64 -3.34
CA ASP A 23 10.44 7.40 -4.23
C ASP A 23 9.95 5.97 -4.06
N PHE A 24 8.63 5.80 -3.99
CA PHE A 24 8.02 4.48 -3.83
C PHE A 24 7.33 4.05 -5.12
N TYR A 25 7.45 2.77 -5.49
CA TYR A 25 6.77 2.23 -6.68
C TYR A 25 6.60 0.72 -6.64
N TYR A 26 5.81 0.22 -7.58
CA TYR A 26 5.58 -1.21 -7.76
C TYR A 26 6.42 -1.72 -8.92
N ARG A 27 6.89 -2.97 -8.88
CA ARG A 27 7.64 -3.55 -9.99
C ARG A 27 7.26 -5.00 -10.19
N GLN A 28 7.18 -5.43 -11.44
CA GLN A 28 6.97 -6.84 -11.76
C GLN A 28 8.18 -7.68 -11.35
N GLN A 29 7.92 -8.84 -10.75
CA GLN A 29 8.91 -9.88 -10.43
C GLN A 29 8.37 -11.25 -10.86
N GLU A 30 9.24 -12.26 -11.02
CA GLU A 30 8.88 -13.59 -11.56
C GLU A 30 7.62 -14.21 -10.94
N LYS A 31 7.36 -13.97 -9.64
CA LYS A 31 6.23 -14.54 -8.89
C LYS A 31 5.14 -13.53 -8.52
N GLY A 32 5.13 -12.33 -9.09
CA GLY A 32 4.08 -11.35 -8.85
C GLY A 32 4.58 -9.90 -8.91
N THR A 33 4.17 -9.11 -7.93
CA THR A 33 4.56 -7.70 -7.82
C THR A 33 5.38 -7.48 -6.56
N VAL A 34 6.35 -6.58 -6.59
CA VAL A 34 7.04 -6.06 -5.41
C VAL A 34 6.78 -4.59 -5.22
N TYR A 35 6.80 -4.13 -3.99
CA TYR A 35 6.79 -2.72 -3.62
C TYR A 35 8.21 -2.30 -3.18
N VAL A 36 8.68 -1.19 -3.72
CA VAL A 36 10.08 -0.80 -3.71
C VAL A 36 10.21 0.64 -3.21
N ALA A 37 11.24 0.90 -2.41
CA ALA A 37 11.75 2.23 -2.14
C ALA A 37 13.04 2.46 -2.94
N GLU A 38 13.08 3.53 -3.72
CA GLU A 38 14.26 4.02 -4.42
C GLU A 38 14.80 5.25 -3.70
N GLN A 39 16.07 5.19 -3.32
CA GLN A 39 16.82 6.33 -2.79
C GLN A 39 17.96 6.67 -3.75
N LYS A 40 18.12 7.96 -4.05
CA LYS A 40 19.10 8.41 -5.03
C LYS A 40 20.53 8.01 -4.63
N GLY A 41 21.17 7.21 -5.48
CA GLY A 41 22.54 6.75 -5.27
C GLY A 41 22.65 5.48 -4.43
N GLU A 42 21.51 4.91 -4.00
CA GLU A 42 21.43 3.63 -3.33
C GLU A 42 20.77 2.58 -4.22
N LYS A 43 20.87 1.31 -3.81
CA LYS A 43 20.15 0.23 -4.47
C LYS A 43 18.71 0.20 -3.96
N ASP A 44 17.76 0.03 -4.88
CA ASP A 44 16.36 -0.27 -4.59
C ASP A 44 16.20 -1.26 -3.43
N GLU A 45 15.42 -0.87 -2.43
CA GLU A 45 15.01 -1.72 -1.33
C GLU A 45 13.63 -2.31 -1.63
N ILE A 46 13.51 -3.65 -1.58
CA ILE A 46 12.20 -4.31 -1.66
C ILE A 46 11.56 -4.27 -0.28
N LEU A 47 10.49 -3.50 -0.14
CA LEU A 47 9.76 -3.33 1.12
C LEU A 47 8.69 -4.40 1.33
N SER A 48 8.10 -4.91 0.25
CA SER A 48 7.05 -5.94 0.34
C SER A 48 6.96 -6.78 -0.93
N GLU A 49 6.70 -8.08 -0.76
CA GLU A 49 6.36 -9.01 -1.85
C GLU A 49 4.84 -9.22 -1.92
N LEU A 50 4.29 -9.12 -3.12
CA LEU A 50 2.85 -9.18 -3.40
C LEU A 50 2.57 -10.27 -4.47
N PRO A 51 2.74 -11.55 -4.13
CA PRO A 51 2.69 -12.64 -5.11
C PRO A 51 1.32 -12.85 -5.78
N GLY A 52 0.23 -12.43 -5.12
CA GLY A 52 -1.12 -12.50 -5.68
C GLY A 52 -1.53 -11.33 -6.58
N VAL A 53 -0.69 -10.29 -6.65
CA VAL A 53 -0.98 -9.04 -7.35
C VAL A 53 -0.35 -9.05 -8.73
N ASN A 54 -1.17 -8.78 -9.75
CA ASN A 54 -0.71 -8.72 -11.13
C ASN A 54 -0.31 -7.29 -11.52
N PHE A 55 1.00 -7.02 -11.62
CA PHE A 55 1.53 -5.70 -11.96
C PHE A 55 0.98 -5.15 -13.29
N SER A 56 0.84 -5.98 -14.33
CA SER A 56 0.36 -5.51 -15.64
C SER A 56 -1.12 -5.12 -15.65
N ARG A 57 -1.84 -5.45 -14.57
CA ARG A 57 -3.25 -5.09 -14.36
C ARG A 57 -3.44 -4.08 -13.24
N LEU A 58 -2.36 -3.64 -12.57
CA LEU A 58 -2.48 -2.61 -11.55
C LEU A 58 -2.87 -1.30 -12.22
N TRP A 59 -4.00 -0.75 -11.78
CA TRP A 59 -4.43 0.59 -12.11
C TRP A 59 -4.64 1.40 -10.85
N ARG A 60 -4.40 2.71 -10.98
CA ARG A 60 -4.74 3.70 -9.97
C ARG A 60 -6.26 3.82 -9.89
N ILE A 61 -6.80 3.75 -8.68
CA ILE A 61 -8.20 4.07 -8.43
C ILE A 61 -8.33 5.60 -8.51
N ALA A 62 -9.32 6.09 -9.26
CA ALA A 62 -9.56 7.52 -9.41
C ALA A 62 -9.70 8.20 -8.05
N ASN A 63 -8.99 9.32 -7.87
CA ASN A 63 -9.10 10.13 -6.66
C ASN A 63 -10.07 11.28 -6.90
N LEU A 64 -11.23 11.19 -6.26
CA LEU A 64 -12.33 12.14 -6.42
C LEU A 64 -12.06 13.50 -5.76
N ALA A 65 -11.05 13.61 -4.89
CA ALA A 65 -10.71 14.87 -4.22
C ALA A 65 -10.05 15.90 -5.15
N ASN A 66 -9.35 15.44 -6.19
CA ASN A 66 -8.57 16.29 -7.09
C ASN A 66 -8.77 15.95 -8.58
N ASN A 67 -9.87 15.26 -8.92
CA ASN A 67 -10.20 14.83 -10.28
C ASN A 67 -9.09 14.02 -10.98
N GLN A 68 -8.28 13.27 -10.23
CA GLN A 68 -7.31 12.36 -10.85
C GLN A 68 -8.01 11.13 -11.40
N GLU A 69 -7.85 10.90 -12.69
CA GLU A 69 -8.46 9.78 -13.40
C GLU A 69 -7.74 8.45 -13.15
N THR A 70 -8.46 7.36 -13.43
CA THR A 70 -7.92 6.00 -13.48
C THR A 70 -6.82 5.89 -14.53
N ARG A 71 -5.67 5.31 -14.17
CA ARG A 71 -4.55 5.10 -15.10
C ARG A 71 -3.84 3.78 -14.79
N LEU A 72 -3.41 3.07 -15.82
CA LEU A 72 -2.57 1.88 -15.64
C LEU A 72 -1.23 2.30 -15.04
N LEU A 73 -0.78 1.54 -14.05
CA LEU A 73 0.46 1.86 -13.34
C LEU A 73 1.68 1.70 -14.26
N SER A 74 1.61 0.84 -15.28
CA SER A 74 2.64 0.72 -16.33
C SER A 74 2.93 2.04 -17.06
N ASP A 75 1.96 2.95 -17.10
CA ASP A 75 2.08 4.22 -17.82
C ASP A 75 2.61 5.35 -16.93
N PHE A 76 2.55 5.17 -15.62
CA PHE A 76 2.94 6.14 -14.59
C PHE A 76 3.09 5.42 -13.25
N ASN A 77 4.32 5.07 -12.88
CA ASN A 77 4.62 4.16 -11.77
C ASN A 77 5.40 4.81 -10.60
N PRO A 78 4.90 5.90 -10.00
CA PRO A 78 5.19 6.14 -8.60
C PRO A 78 3.93 6.01 -7.73
N ASP A 79 4.09 5.42 -6.55
CA ASP A 79 3.06 5.34 -5.51
C ASP A 79 2.92 6.68 -4.76
N LYS A 80 2.56 7.71 -5.51
CA LYS A 80 2.37 9.07 -4.98
C LYS A 80 1.23 9.82 -5.65
N PHE A 81 0.45 10.56 -4.86
CA PHE A 81 -0.50 11.57 -5.29
C PHE A 81 -0.47 12.77 -4.33
N ASP A 82 -0.90 13.94 -4.82
CA ASP A 82 -1.09 15.16 -4.02
C ASP A 82 0.10 15.50 -3.12
N CYS A 83 1.23 15.82 -3.77
CA CYS A 83 2.45 16.25 -3.11
C CYS A 83 2.35 17.72 -2.72
N ASP A 84 2.74 18.06 -1.50
CA ASP A 84 2.96 19.46 -1.13
C ASP A 84 4.25 20.02 -1.77
N ASP A 85 4.50 21.32 -1.56
CA ASP A 85 5.70 22.02 -2.06
C ASP A 85 7.03 21.44 -1.52
N ARG A 86 6.96 20.55 -0.52
CA ARG A 86 8.11 19.86 0.09
C ARG A 86 8.25 18.41 -0.40
N ASN A 87 7.47 18.02 -1.41
CA ASN A 87 7.43 16.66 -1.96
C ASN A 87 7.04 15.60 -0.91
N ASN A 88 6.28 16.01 0.11
CA ASN A 88 5.59 15.08 0.99
C ASN A 88 4.30 14.67 0.30
N CYS A 89 4.29 13.46 -0.27
CA CYS A 89 3.19 12.96 -1.07
C CYS A 89 2.39 11.90 -0.31
N GLN A 90 1.10 11.82 -0.58
CA GLN A 90 0.26 10.71 -0.12
C GLN A 90 0.43 9.49 -1.03
N HIS A 91 0.36 8.28 -0.46
CA HIS A 91 0.35 7.02 -1.23
C HIS A 91 -0.92 6.90 -2.04
N THR A 92 -0.93 6.20 -3.17
CA THR A 92 -2.14 6.05 -3.97
C THR A 92 -2.90 4.76 -3.72
N TRP A 93 -4.21 4.84 -3.87
CA TRP A 93 -5.07 3.65 -3.94
C TRP A 93 -4.89 2.97 -5.30
N LEU A 94 -4.63 1.66 -5.29
CA LEU A 94 -4.47 0.85 -6.49
C LEU A 94 -5.36 -0.38 -6.44
N THR A 95 -5.68 -0.95 -7.60
CA THR A 95 -6.29 -2.27 -7.67
C THR A 95 -5.89 -3.01 -8.95
N ASP A 96 -5.82 -4.34 -8.88
CA ASP A 96 -5.65 -5.23 -10.05
C ASP A 96 -7.02 -5.75 -10.57
N GLY A 97 -8.11 -5.20 -10.04
CA GLY A 97 -9.49 -5.63 -10.25
C GLY A 97 -9.96 -6.74 -9.29
N ARG A 98 -9.08 -7.28 -8.44
CA ARG A 98 -9.44 -8.26 -7.40
C ARG A 98 -9.07 -7.78 -6.00
N SER A 99 -7.87 -7.22 -5.86
CA SER A 99 -7.33 -6.73 -4.59
C SER A 99 -7.25 -5.21 -4.63
N VAL A 100 -7.46 -4.54 -3.50
CA VAL A 100 -7.15 -3.11 -3.33
C VAL A 100 -5.84 -3.00 -2.56
N LEU A 101 -5.00 -2.03 -2.93
CA LEU A 101 -3.71 -1.79 -2.33
C LEU A 101 -3.56 -0.35 -1.85
N TRP A 102 -2.75 -0.20 -0.80
CA TRP A 102 -2.30 1.07 -0.26
C TRP A 102 -0.87 0.91 0.30
N SER A 103 0.07 1.77 -0.10
CA SER A 103 1.44 1.80 0.44
C SER A 103 2.10 0.42 0.51
N GLY A 104 2.11 -0.29 -0.62
CA GLY A 104 2.70 -1.63 -0.72
C GLY A 104 1.96 -2.77 -0.02
N LYS A 105 0.77 -2.54 0.54
CA LYS A 105 -0.02 -3.58 1.24
C LYS A 105 -1.32 -3.87 0.51
N VAL A 106 -1.72 -5.14 0.48
CA VAL A 106 -3.07 -5.55 0.08
C VAL A 106 -4.02 -5.33 1.24
N LEU A 107 -5.10 -4.59 1.02
CA LEU A 107 -6.13 -4.35 2.02
C LEU A 107 -6.81 -5.65 2.42
N LYS A 108 -7.01 -5.82 3.73
CA LYS A 108 -7.75 -6.93 4.31
C LYS A 108 -8.56 -6.41 5.49
N ASN A 109 -9.85 -6.73 5.49
CA ASN A 109 -10.70 -6.46 6.64
C ASN A 109 -10.47 -7.49 7.75
N PRO A 110 -10.76 -7.14 9.02
CA PRO A 110 -10.68 -8.07 10.13
C PRO A 110 -11.52 -9.35 9.92
N PRO A 111 -11.18 -10.47 10.57
CA PRO A 111 -12.01 -11.66 10.54
C PRO A 111 -13.45 -11.39 11.01
N GLY A 112 -14.43 -11.97 10.32
CA GLY A 112 -15.85 -11.77 10.62
C GLY A 112 -16.49 -10.58 9.89
N GLU A 113 -15.68 -9.71 9.29
CA GLU A 113 -16.15 -8.61 8.49
C GLU A 113 -16.25 -8.95 7.00
N PRO A 114 -17.06 -8.22 6.22
CA PRO A 114 -17.08 -8.38 4.77
C PRO A 114 -15.71 -8.18 4.15
N ASN A 115 -15.39 -8.98 3.13
CA ASN A 115 -14.20 -8.76 2.30
C ASN A 115 -14.27 -7.39 1.62
N VAL A 116 -13.09 -6.80 1.39
CA VAL A 116 -12.91 -5.58 0.61
C VAL A 116 -13.47 -5.79 -0.79
N ASP A 117 -14.35 -4.90 -1.23
CA ASP A 117 -15.00 -5.00 -2.54
C ASP A 117 -14.33 -4.04 -3.53
N ALA A 118 -13.36 -4.56 -4.28
CA ALA A 118 -12.59 -3.78 -5.25
C ALA A 118 -13.45 -3.14 -6.35
N ALA A 119 -14.59 -3.74 -6.71
CA ALA A 119 -15.46 -3.26 -7.78
C ALA A 119 -16.26 -2.01 -7.41
N SER A 120 -16.60 -1.83 -6.13
CA SER A 120 -17.29 -0.65 -5.61
C SER A 120 -16.37 0.35 -4.91
N PHE A 121 -15.05 0.09 -4.91
CA PHE A 121 -14.09 0.90 -4.19
C PHE A 121 -13.93 2.30 -4.82
N GLN A 122 -14.08 3.34 -4.01
CA GLN A 122 -13.90 4.73 -4.39
C GLN A 122 -12.95 5.43 -3.41
N ALA A 123 -12.11 6.31 -3.94
CA ALA A 123 -11.10 7.02 -3.17
C ALA A 123 -11.31 8.54 -3.18
N PHE A 124 -10.99 9.17 -2.05
CA PHE A 124 -11.01 10.61 -1.83
C PHE A 124 -9.80 10.97 -0.95
N GLY A 125 -8.66 11.25 -1.58
CA GLY A 125 -7.39 11.40 -0.86
C GLY A 125 -7.02 10.13 -0.08
N ALA A 126 -6.57 10.31 1.16
CA ALA A 126 -6.28 9.23 2.10
C ALA A 126 -7.54 8.47 2.57
N PHE A 127 -8.73 9.01 2.36
CA PHE A 127 -9.98 8.31 2.62
C PHE A 127 -10.40 7.48 1.42
N ALA A 128 -11.06 6.35 1.68
CA ALA A 128 -11.72 5.57 0.67
C ALA A 128 -12.90 4.81 1.27
N ALA A 129 -13.75 4.25 0.41
CA ALA A 129 -14.83 3.38 0.83
C ALA A 129 -15.12 2.33 -0.23
N ASP A 130 -15.64 1.19 0.19
CA ASP A 130 -16.38 0.28 -0.67
C ASP A 130 -17.84 0.23 -0.22
N LYS A 131 -18.67 -0.58 -0.88
CA LYS A 131 -20.11 -0.69 -0.56
C LYS A 131 -20.42 -1.15 0.88
N ARG A 132 -19.43 -1.51 1.70
CA ARG A 132 -19.60 -2.08 3.05
C ARG A 132 -18.72 -1.46 4.13
N SER A 133 -17.64 -0.76 3.77
CA SER A 133 -16.62 -0.31 4.73
C SER A 133 -15.99 1.03 4.33
N VAL A 134 -15.47 1.76 5.31
CA VAL A 134 -14.74 3.01 5.14
C VAL A 134 -13.29 2.81 5.56
N TYR A 135 -12.37 3.38 4.78
CA TYR A 135 -10.94 3.23 4.95
C TYR A 135 -10.25 4.59 5.08
N PHE A 136 -9.19 4.63 5.88
CA PHE A 136 -8.24 5.73 6.00
C PHE A 136 -6.83 5.15 6.06
N ASP A 137 -5.91 5.67 5.24
CA ASP A 137 -4.51 5.21 5.18
C ASP A 137 -4.36 3.68 5.09
N GLY A 138 -5.17 3.06 4.22
CA GLY A 138 -5.13 1.60 3.99
C GLY A 138 -5.73 0.75 5.10
N GLN A 139 -6.35 1.35 6.12
CA GLN A 139 -6.97 0.65 7.24
C GLN A 139 -8.47 0.91 7.27
N ARG A 140 -9.25 -0.12 7.61
CA ARG A 140 -10.68 0.06 7.88
C ARG A 140 -10.88 0.91 9.14
N THR A 141 -11.85 1.82 9.11
CA THR A 141 -12.09 2.81 10.18
C THR A 141 -13.54 2.91 10.63
N ASP A 142 -14.47 2.31 9.90
CA ASP A 142 -15.84 2.19 10.38
C ASP A 142 -15.93 1.08 11.43
N ASP A 143 -16.20 1.49 12.66
CA ASP A 143 -16.62 0.59 13.73
C ASP A 143 -18.09 0.22 13.51
N ARG A 144 -18.40 -1.05 13.72
CA ARG A 144 -19.77 -1.57 13.66
C ARG A 144 -20.46 -1.48 15.01
#